data_AF-A0A8J2NR13-F1
#
_entry.id   AF-A0A8J2NR13-F1
#
_cell.length_a   1.000
_cell.length_b   1.000
_cell.length_c   1.000
_cell.angle_alpha   90.00
_cell.angle_beta   90.00
_cell.angle_gamma   90.00
#
_symmetry.space_group_name_H-M   'P 1'
#
loop_
_entity.id
_entity.type
_entity.pdbx_description
1 polymer ?
#
loop_
_entity_poly.entity_id
_entity_poly.type
_entity_poly.pdbx_seq_one_letter_code
_entity_poly.pdbx_strand_id
1 'polypeptide(L)'
;MIDLIVAIRAIQPSITLFSRIVQSSSVDVVMDKNYLSQRFMYFLFTGEFNHSVFIAYGMFEYYFYCHIIWCYSFFCLVFIIIFGQSGANSLTISKARLKLDDQKSILMNYRRLQTLINIYNSCLSGFIWPVFIVCTIGMHSMCIFICVKYYAEINMQTLAFLGGWALNFIGVHLVVYTIQGNVFQESVEYVRFIRVRFAGHVEKRSIRSMSPIGISVGGIFTIDRITSLVVLSIVSSVALNSLLMF
;
A
#
# COMPACT_ATOMS: atom_id res chain seq x y z
N MET A 1 -5.21 -16.49 -17.85
CA MET A 1 -5.57 -17.43 -16.76
C MET A 1 -4.34 -18.17 -16.26
N ILE A 2 -3.48 -18.67 -17.16
CA ILE A 2 -2.15 -19.23 -16.82
C ILE A 2 -1.29 -18.19 -16.08
N ASP A 3 -1.24 -16.93 -16.54
CA ASP A 3 -0.40 -15.89 -15.91
C ASP A 3 -0.83 -15.52 -14.49
N LEU A 4 -2.13 -15.56 -14.18
CA LEU A 4 -2.65 -15.30 -12.84
C LEU A 4 -2.36 -16.47 -11.89
N ILE A 5 -2.45 -17.71 -12.38
CA ILE A 5 -2.08 -18.91 -11.61
C ILE A 5 -0.57 -18.93 -11.35
N VAL A 6 0.23 -18.52 -12.33
CA VAL A 6 1.69 -18.36 -12.18
C VAL A 6 2.01 -17.26 -11.17
N ALA A 7 1.32 -16.11 -11.23
CA ALA A 7 1.48 -15.04 -10.24
C ALA A 7 1.06 -15.50 -8.83
N ILE A 8 -0.09 -16.17 -8.69
CA ILE A 8 -0.54 -16.72 -7.40
C ILE A 8 0.47 -17.75 -6.86
N ARG A 9 0.98 -18.65 -7.71
CA ARG A 9 2.02 -19.63 -7.34
C ARG A 9 3.36 -18.98 -6.99
N ALA A 10 3.71 -17.87 -7.63
CA ALA A 10 4.92 -17.11 -7.33
C ALA A 10 4.82 -16.39 -5.98
N ILE A 11 3.62 -15.98 -5.57
CA ILE A 11 3.37 -15.27 -4.30
C ILE A 11 3.11 -16.27 -3.15
N GLN A 12 2.73 -17.51 -3.45
CA GLN A 12 2.42 -18.53 -2.45
C GLN A 12 3.57 -18.83 -1.46
N PRO A 13 4.84 -18.93 -1.86
CA PRO A 13 5.97 -19.05 -0.94
C PRO A 13 6.08 -17.84 0.00
N SER A 14 5.84 -16.63 -0.51
CA SER A 14 5.88 -15.38 0.27
C SER A 14 4.72 -15.28 1.26
N ILE A 15 3.52 -15.73 0.89
CA ILE A 15 2.36 -15.84 1.80
C ILE A 15 2.62 -16.92 2.86
N THR A 16 3.21 -18.05 2.47
CA THR A 16 3.53 -19.13 3.42
C THR A 16 4.62 -18.71 4.39
N LEU A 17 5.67 -18.05 3.89
CA LEU A 17 6.73 -17.43 4.69
C LEU A 17 6.17 -16.34 5.59
N PHE A 18 5.26 -15.50 5.11
CA PHE A 18 4.59 -14.49 5.92
C PHE A 18 3.69 -15.11 6.99
N SER A 19 2.91 -16.15 6.67
CA SER A 19 2.13 -16.89 7.67
C SER A 19 3.03 -17.52 8.73
N ARG A 20 4.23 -18.00 8.32
CA ARG A 20 5.25 -18.51 9.21
C ARG A 20 5.96 -17.43 10.01
N ILE A 21 6.16 -16.23 9.47
CA ILE A 21 6.74 -15.08 10.19
C ILE A 21 5.73 -14.50 11.17
N VAL A 22 4.45 -14.39 10.80
CA VAL A 22 3.36 -14.01 11.69
C VAL A 22 3.15 -15.07 12.77
N GLN A 23 3.16 -16.35 12.39
CA GLN A 23 3.14 -17.44 13.36
C GLN A 23 4.41 -17.46 14.21
N SER A 24 5.59 -17.18 13.67
CA SER A 24 6.86 -17.14 14.42
C SER A 24 7.06 -15.85 15.24
N SER A 25 6.29 -14.80 14.97
CA SER A 25 6.20 -13.62 15.82
C SER A 25 5.08 -13.76 16.88
N SER A 26 4.18 -14.73 16.69
CA SER A 26 3.30 -15.27 17.75
C SER A 26 3.87 -16.48 18.50
N VAL A 27 4.93 -17.12 17.98
CA VAL A 27 5.74 -18.11 18.68
C VAL A 27 6.85 -17.34 19.37
N ASP A 28 6.61 -17.02 20.64
CA ASP A 28 7.62 -17.13 21.68
C ASP A 28 9.03 -16.70 21.27
N VAL A 29 9.20 -15.41 20.95
CA VAL A 29 10.39 -14.73 21.45
C VAL A 29 10.25 -14.75 22.96
N VAL A 30 10.66 -15.86 23.59
CA VAL A 30 10.95 -15.99 25.01
C VAL A 30 12.22 -15.18 25.33
N MET A 31 12.25 -13.91 24.92
CA MET A 31 12.64 -12.91 25.90
C MET A 31 11.34 -12.60 26.60
N ASP A 32 11.16 -13.31 27.71
CA ASP A 32 10.05 -13.19 28.62
C ASP A 32 9.63 -11.71 28.70
N LYS A 33 8.50 -11.38 28.06
CA LYS A 33 7.95 -10.02 28.05
C LYS A 33 7.66 -9.56 29.47
N ASN A 34 7.48 -10.51 30.40
CA ASN A 34 7.46 -10.22 31.82
C ASN A 34 8.86 -9.93 32.34
N TYR A 35 9.93 -10.63 31.96
CA TYR A 35 11.29 -10.33 32.42
C TYR A 35 11.81 -8.97 31.94
N LEU A 36 11.57 -8.59 30.68
CA LEU A 36 12.01 -7.29 30.15
C LEU A 36 11.14 -6.14 30.67
N SER A 37 9.80 -6.32 30.76
CA SER A 37 8.94 -5.29 31.37
C SER A 37 9.02 -5.25 32.91
N GLN A 38 9.32 -6.36 33.59
CA GLN A 38 9.60 -6.41 35.03
C GLN A 38 10.97 -5.83 35.35
N ARG A 39 12.01 -6.07 34.54
CA ARG A 39 13.27 -5.33 34.70
C ARG A 39 13.06 -3.86 34.42
N PHE A 40 12.35 -3.48 33.35
CA PHE A 40 12.08 -2.07 33.04
C PHE A 40 11.28 -1.38 34.16
N MET A 41 10.26 -2.03 34.73
CA MET A 41 9.52 -1.57 35.91
C MET A 41 10.41 -1.52 37.16
N TYR A 42 11.18 -2.56 37.45
CA TYR A 42 12.10 -2.62 38.58
C TYR A 42 13.17 -1.52 38.49
N PHE A 43 13.65 -1.22 37.27
CA PHE A 43 14.65 -0.19 37.00
C PHE A 43 14.08 1.24 36.92
N LEU A 44 12.84 1.43 36.48
CA LEU A 44 12.10 2.70 36.59
C LEU A 44 11.90 3.11 38.05
N PHE A 45 11.73 2.12 38.94
CA PHE A 45 11.55 2.34 40.37
C PHE A 45 12.85 2.58 41.15
N THR A 46 14.01 2.15 40.64
CA THR A 46 15.30 2.34 41.34
C THR A 46 16.00 3.67 41.02
N GLY A 47 15.56 4.43 40.02
CA GLY A 47 16.04 5.79 39.74
C GLY A 47 17.50 5.92 39.27
N GLU A 48 18.25 4.83 39.17
CA GLU A 48 19.68 4.81 38.78
C GLU A 48 19.88 4.57 37.29
N PHE A 49 19.24 5.37 36.44
CA PHE A 49 19.59 5.36 35.01
C PHE A 49 20.59 6.47 34.69
N ASN A 50 21.76 6.07 34.20
CA ASN A 50 22.56 6.94 33.35
C ASN A 50 21.71 7.29 32.13
N HIS A 51 21.36 8.57 31.99
CA HIS A 51 20.52 9.14 30.93
C HIS A 51 20.89 8.63 29.51
N SER A 52 22.16 8.29 29.30
CA SER A 52 22.69 7.70 28.06
C SER A 52 22.11 6.32 27.71
N VAL A 53 21.85 5.46 28.68
CA VAL A 53 21.33 4.09 28.44
C VAL A 53 19.85 4.15 28.06
N PHE A 54 19.08 5.07 28.67
CA PHE A 54 17.68 5.29 28.31
C PHE A 54 17.53 5.82 26.88
N ILE A 55 18.38 6.79 26.49
CA ILE A 55 18.42 7.30 25.12
C ILE A 55 18.76 6.16 24.13
N ALA A 56 19.79 5.37 24.42
CA ALA A 56 20.21 4.28 23.53
C ALA A 56 19.10 3.24 23.33
N TYR A 57 18.37 2.90 24.39
CA TYR A 57 17.23 1.99 24.33
C TYR A 57 16.08 2.58 23.49
N GLY A 58 15.70 3.83 23.72
CA GLY A 58 14.66 4.51 22.93
C GLY A 58 15.02 4.61 21.44
N MET A 59 16.30 4.85 21.13
CA MET A 59 16.78 4.84 19.74
C MET A 59 16.70 3.45 19.10
N PHE A 60 17.00 2.39 19.85
CA PHE A 60 16.89 1.01 19.37
C PHE A 60 15.44 0.63 19.08
N GLU A 61 14.51 0.92 19.99
CA GLU A 61 13.08 0.65 19.78
C GLU A 61 12.55 1.42 18.57
N TYR A 62 12.87 2.72 18.47
CA TYR A 62 12.47 3.54 17.33
C TYR A 62 13.00 2.97 16.01
N TYR A 63 14.29 2.59 15.96
CA TYR A 63 14.89 1.96 14.78
C TYR A 63 14.17 0.67 14.41
N PHE A 64 13.86 -0.19 15.38
CA PHE A 64 13.17 -1.45 15.15
C PHE A 64 11.75 -1.24 14.61
N TYR A 65 11.00 -0.28 15.17
CA TYR A 65 9.68 0.10 14.66
C TYR A 65 9.76 0.65 13.23
N CYS A 66 10.68 1.57 12.95
CA CYS A 66 10.91 2.08 11.60
C CYS A 66 11.24 0.94 10.62
N HIS A 67 12.05 -0.02 11.04
CA HIS A 67 12.43 -1.15 10.18
C HIS A 67 11.26 -2.11 9.92
N ILE A 68 10.44 -2.41 10.93
CA ILE A 68 9.21 -3.19 10.75
C ILE A 68 8.25 -2.47 9.80
N ILE A 69 8.02 -1.18 10.04
CA ILE A 69 7.17 -0.34 9.20
C ILE A 69 7.68 -0.35 7.76
N TRP A 70 8.99 -0.25 7.56
CA TRP A 70 9.61 -0.28 6.24
C TRP A 70 9.41 -1.62 5.54
N CYS A 71 9.74 -2.74 6.21
CA CYS A 71 9.57 -4.07 5.64
C CYS A 71 8.12 -4.36 5.29
N TYR A 72 7.19 -3.96 6.17
CA TYR A 72 5.76 -4.13 5.94
C TYR A 72 5.27 -3.26 4.78
N SER A 73 5.69 -1.99 4.73
CA SER A 73 5.36 -1.07 3.64
C SER A 73 5.90 -1.56 2.30
N PHE A 74 7.12 -2.10 2.27
CA PHE A 74 7.72 -2.69 1.08
C PHE A 74 6.98 -3.93 0.61
N PHE A 75 6.58 -4.81 1.53
CA PHE A 75 5.74 -5.96 1.19
C PHE A 75 4.39 -5.52 0.61
N CYS A 76 3.73 -4.54 1.23
CA CYS A 76 2.49 -3.96 0.73
C CYS A 76 2.67 -3.34 -0.66
N LEU A 77 3.79 -2.65 -0.89
CA LEU A 77 4.14 -2.08 -2.19
C LEU A 77 4.25 -3.13 -3.28
N VAL A 78 5.03 -4.19 -3.02
CA VAL A 78 5.21 -5.28 -3.97
C VAL A 78 3.87 -5.94 -4.27
N PHE A 79 3.06 -6.19 -3.24
CA PHE A 79 1.72 -6.76 -3.42
C PHE A 79 0.82 -5.85 -4.29
N ILE A 80 0.82 -4.55 -4.00
CA ILE A 80 0.02 -3.55 -4.72
C ILE A 80 0.47 -3.43 -6.19
N ILE A 81 1.77 -3.37 -6.45
CA ILE A 81 2.32 -3.22 -7.80
C ILE A 81 2.03 -4.48 -8.62
N ILE A 82 2.29 -5.67 -8.08
CA ILE A 82 2.06 -6.93 -8.80
C ILE A 82 0.58 -7.10 -9.14
N PHE A 83 -0.32 -6.88 -8.19
CA PHE A 83 -1.76 -6.98 -8.45
C PHE A 83 -2.26 -5.88 -9.39
N GLY A 84 -1.80 -4.65 -9.22
CA GLY A 84 -2.18 -3.53 -10.10
C GLY A 84 -1.74 -3.75 -11.54
N GLN A 85 -0.48 -4.13 -11.76
CA GLN A 85 0.04 -4.42 -13.10
C GLN A 85 -0.61 -5.65 -13.72
N SER A 86 -0.82 -6.72 -12.95
CA SER A 86 -1.50 -7.93 -13.45
C SER A 86 -2.96 -7.65 -13.83
N GLY A 87 -3.65 -6.80 -13.06
CA GLY A 87 -5.00 -6.34 -13.34
C GLY A 87 -5.06 -5.51 -14.63
N ALA A 88 -4.17 -4.53 -14.77
CA ALA A 88 -4.07 -3.70 -15.97
C ALA A 88 -3.77 -4.56 -17.23
N ASN A 89 -2.78 -5.45 -17.16
CA ASN A 89 -2.43 -6.34 -18.26
C ASN A 89 -3.60 -7.26 -18.66
N SER A 90 -4.34 -7.77 -17.67
CA SER A 90 -5.52 -8.60 -17.93
C SER A 90 -6.62 -7.83 -18.65
N LEU A 91 -6.83 -6.56 -18.33
CA LEU A 91 -7.77 -5.68 -19.05
C LEU A 91 -7.31 -5.44 -20.49
N THR A 92 -6.03 -5.13 -20.71
CA THR A 92 -5.47 -4.90 -22.05
C THR A 92 -5.59 -6.15 -22.94
N ILE A 93 -5.26 -7.33 -22.41
CA ILE A 93 -5.42 -8.60 -23.13
C ILE A 93 -6.89 -8.87 -23.45
N SER A 94 -7.79 -8.57 -22.51
CA SER A 94 -9.23 -8.72 -22.73
C SER A 94 -9.76 -7.77 -23.81
N LYS A 95 -9.24 -6.54 -23.86
CA LYS A 95 -9.52 -5.53 -24.90
C LYS A 95 -9.01 -5.98 -26.27
N ALA A 96 -7.86 -6.65 -26.33
CA ALA A 96 -7.34 -7.24 -27.57
C ALA A 96 -8.18 -8.44 -28.06
N ARG A 97 -8.61 -9.32 -27.15
CA ARG A 97 -9.43 -10.51 -27.47
C ARG A 97 -10.86 -10.18 -27.88
N LEU A 98 -11.37 -9.02 -27.47
CA LEU A 98 -12.65 -8.45 -27.93
C LEU A 98 -12.76 -8.27 -29.44
N LYS A 99 -11.65 -8.36 -30.19
CA LYS A 99 -11.64 -8.33 -31.65
C LYS A 99 -12.04 -9.68 -32.29
N LEU A 100 -12.17 -10.76 -31.52
CA LEU A 100 -12.35 -12.15 -32.01
C LEU A 100 -13.76 -12.73 -31.75
N ASP A 101 -14.79 -11.88 -31.61
CA ASP A 101 -16.23 -12.17 -31.66
C ASP A 101 -16.92 -13.10 -30.63
N ASP A 102 -16.24 -13.66 -29.62
CA ASP A 102 -16.95 -14.42 -28.57
C ASP A 102 -17.45 -13.55 -27.39
N GLN A 103 -18.61 -12.92 -27.59
CA GLN A 103 -19.26 -12.03 -26.61
C GLN A 103 -19.41 -12.66 -25.20
N LYS A 104 -19.80 -13.95 -25.13
CA LYS A 104 -20.12 -14.61 -23.87
C LYS A 104 -18.87 -14.85 -23.02
N SER A 105 -17.77 -15.28 -23.64
CA SER A 105 -16.52 -15.48 -22.91
C SER A 105 -15.92 -14.17 -22.41
N ILE A 106 -16.11 -13.07 -23.15
CA ILE A 106 -15.66 -11.74 -22.77
C ILE A 106 -16.38 -11.25 -21.51
N LEU A 107 -17.71 -11.30 -21.49
CA LEU A 107 -18.52 -10.93 -20.32
C LEU A 107 -18.14 -11.77 -19.09
N MET A 108 -17.92 -13.08 -19.29
CA MET A 108 -17.52 -13.98 -18.21
C MET A 108 -16.12 -13.64 -17.66
N ASN A 109 -15.16 -13.32 -18.53
CA ASN A 109 -13.82 -12.93 -18.12
C ASN A 109 -13.80 -11.61 -17.35
N TYR A 110 -14.57 -10.62 -17.79
CA TYR A 110 -14.69 -9.35 -17.06
C TYR A 110 -15.31 -9.56 -15.68
N ARG A 111 -16.37 -10.37 -15.58
CA ARG A 111 -16.97 -10.70 -14.27
C ARG A 111 -15.99 -11.40 -13.34
N ARG A 112 -15.19 -12.34 -13.85
CA ARG A 112 -14.13 -12.99 -13.05
C ARG A 112 -13.10 -11.99 -12.55
N LEU A 113 -12.70 -11.03 -13.39
CA LEU A 113 -11.78 -9.97 -12.99
C LEU A 113 -12.41 -9.05 -11.93
N GLN A 114 -13.69 -8.71 -12.08
CA GLN A 114 -14.43 -7.94 -11.08
C GLN A 114 -14.50 -8.67 -9.74
N THR A 115 -14.78 -9.98 -9.73
CA THR A 115 -14.74 -10.80 -8.51
C THR A 115 -13.34 -10.79 -7.88
N LEU A 116 -12.29 -10.94 -8.68
CA LEU A 116 -10.91 -10.93 -8.18
C LEU A 116 -10.55 -9.58 -7.55
N ILE A 117 -10.91 -8.47 -8.18
CA ILE A 117 -10.63 -7.14 -7.64
C ILE A 117 -11.49 -6.84 -6.42
N ASN A 118 -12.71 -7.35 -6.34
CA ASN A 118 -13.51 -7.25 -5.12
C ASN A 118 -12.87 -8.00 -3.94
N ILE A 119 -12.32 -9.20 -4.18
CA ILE A 119 -11.57 -9.95 -3.17
C ILE A 119 -10.32 -9.16 -2.76
N TYR A 120 -9.58 -8.64 -3.72
CA TYR A 120 -8.40 -7.81 -3.48
C TYR A 120 -8.73 -6.55 -2.66
N ASN A 121 -9.80 -5.84 -3.03
CA ASN A 121 -10.28 -4.67 -2.29
C ASN A 121 -10.71 -5.06 -0.88
N SER A 122 -11.39 -6.19 -0.69
CA SER A 122 -11.75 -6.68 0.65
C SER A 122 -10.49 -6.92 1.51
N CYS A 123 -9.49 -7.62 0.97
CA CYS A 123 -8.22 -7.87 1.65
C CYS A 123 -7.47 -6.56 1.98
N LEU A 124 -7.45 -5.60 1.05
CA LEU A 124 -6.75 -4.35 1.25
C LEU A 124 -7.49 -3.39 2.18
N SER A 125 -8.82 -3.30 2.07
CA SER A 125 -9.66 -2.35 2.81
C SER A 125 -9.62 -2.53 4.32
N GLY A 126 -9.26 -3.73 4.79
CA GLY A 126 -9.05 -4.04 6.19
C GLY A 126 -7.79 -3.39 6.74
N PHE A 127 -6.76 -4.19 7.03
CA PHE A 127 -5.56 -3.72 7.74
C PHE A 127 -4.51 -3.10 6.82
N ILE A 128 -4.40 -3.59 5.57
CA ILE A 128 -3.27 -3.25 4.70
C ILE A 128 -3.31 -1.79 4.24
N TRP A 129 -4.46 -1.28 3.78
CA TRP A 129 -4.57 0.10 3.31
C TRP A 129 -4.33 1.13 4.41
N PRO A 130 -5.02 1.05 5.58
CA PRO A 130 -4.79 1.99 6.67
C PRO A 130 -3.35 2.00 7.14
N VAL A 131 -2.73 0.82 7.29
CA VAL A 131 -1.32 0.73 7.70
C VAL A 131 -0.43 1.32 6.63
N PHE A 132 -0.64 0.98 5.35
CA PHE A 132 0.13 1.56 4.25
C PHE A 132 0.02 3.09 4.23
N ILE A 133 -1.19 3.64 4.37
CA ILE A 133 -1.43 5.09 4.35
C ILE A 133 -0.75 5.74 5.55
N VAL A 134 -0.99 5.26 6.78
CA VAL A 134 -0.39 5.82 8.00
C VAL A 134 1.13 5.75 7.95
N CYS A 135 1.68 4.60 7.55
CA CYS A 135 3.12 4.41 7.47
C CYS A 135 3.75 5.30 6.38
N THR A 136 3.21 5.30 5.16
CA THR A 136 3.83 6.05 4.06
C THR A 136 3.63 7.55 4.20
N ILE A 137 2.40 8.02 4.44
CA ILE A 137 2.11 9.45 4.60
C ILE A 137 2.74 9.99 5.89
N GLY A 138 2.62 9.25 6.99
CA GLY A 138 3.17 9.65 8.29
C GLY A 138 4.68 9.76 8.26
N MET A 139 5.38 8.72 7.79
CA MET A 139 6.84 8.74 7.69
C MET A 139 7.32 9.82 6.72
N HIS A 140 6.65 9.99 5.57
CA HIS A 140 6.99 11.04 4.62
C HIS A 140 6.85 12.44 5.23
N SER A 141 5.74 12.71 5.91
CA SER A 141 5.51 14.00 6.57
C SER A 141 6.56 14.26 7.67
N MET A 142 6.89 13.24 8.46
CA MET A 142 7.91 13.31 9.51
C MET A 142 9.31 13.58 8.93
N CYS A 143 9.70 12.88 7.86
CA CYS A 143 10.97 13.12 7.19
C CYS A 143 11.09 14.56 6.70
N ILE A 144 10.05 15.09 6.02
CA ILE A 144 10.04 16.48 5.56
C ILE A 144 10.13 17.45 6.75
N PHE A 145 9.31 17.24 7.78
CA PHE A 145 9.31 18.09 8.97
C PHE A 145 10.70 18.15 9.62
N ILE A 146 11.34 17.01 9.85
CA ILE A 146 12.67 16.95 10.48
C ILE A 146 13.71 17.65 9.59
N CYS A 147 13.69 17.38 8.28
CA CYS A 147 14.60 18.01 7.33
C CYS A 147 14.48 19.54 7.30
N VAL A 148 13.27 20.09 7.44
CA VAL A 148 13.06 21.54 7.40
C VAL A 148 13.29 22.19 8.77
N LYS A 149 12.75 21.62 9.85
CA LYS A 149 12.82 22.22 11.20
C LYS A 149 14.24 22.18 11.77
N TYR A 150 14.95 21.06 11.61
CA TYR A 150 16.24 20.82 12.25
C TYR A 150 17.41 20.89 11.26
N TYR A 151 17.23 21.52 10.09
CA TYR A 151 18.23 21.52 9.01
C TYR A 151 19.62 22.03 9.46
N ALA A 152 19.66 22.96 10.41
CA ALA A 152 20.88 23.55 10.94
C ALA A 152 21.52 22.72 12.08
N GLU A 153 20.75 21.83 12.72
CA GLU A 153 21.15 21.05 13.90
C GLU A 153 21.57 19.63 13.52
N ILE A 154 21.00 19.07 12.45
CA ILE A 154 21.32 17.72 11.99
C ILE A 154 22.58 17.72 11.10
N ASN A 155 23.36 16.64 11.20
CA ASN A 155 24.52 16.47 10.34
C ASN A 155 24.09 16.29 8.87
N MET A 156 24.99 16.62 7.94
CA MET A 156 24.69 16.56 6.50
C MET A 156 24.35 15.14 6.01
N GLN A 157 24.91 14.11 6.64
CA GLN A 157 24.65 12.70 6.28
C GLN A 157 23.20 12.29 6.63
N THR A 158 22.73 12.67 7.82
CA THR A 158 21.38 12.46 8.32
C THR A 158 20.38 13.27 7.50
N LEU A 159 20.70 14.53 7.16
CA LEU A 159 19.87 15.34 6.26
C LEU A 159 19.74 14.67 4.89
N ALA A 160 20.84 14.21 4.29
CA ALA A 160 20.83 13.50 3.01
C ALA A 160 20.03 12.19 3.09
N PHE A 161 20.18 11.43 4.18
CA PHE A 161 19.43 10.20 4.41
C PHE A 161 17.93 10.44 4.52
N LEU A 162 17.50 11.39 5.38
CA LEU A 162 16.08 11.72 5.57
C LEU A 162 15.47 12.35 4.32
N GLY A 163 16.21 13.22 3.62
CA GLY A 163 15.80 13.78 2.35
C GLY A 163 15.64 12.72 1.26
N GLY A 164 16.58 11.78 1.16
CA GLY A 164 16.48 10.63 0.27
C GLY A 164 15.27 9.74 0.58
N TRP A 165 14.96 9.54 1.87
CA TRP A 165 13.77 8.82 2.31
C TRP A 165 12.46 9.54 1.93
N ALA A 166 12.38 10.86 2.12
CA ALA A 166 11.23 11.65 1.69
C ALA A 166 11.01 11.53 0.17
N LEU A 167 12.07 11.65 -0.63
CA LEU A 167 12.00 11.46 -2.09
C LEU A 167 11.54 10.04 -2.47
N ASN A 168 11.97 9.02 -1.73
CA ASN A 168 11.52 7.65 -1.97
C ASN A 168 10.02 7.51 -1.73
N PHE A 169 9.48 8.12 -0.66
CA PHE A 169 8.04 8.12 -0.42
C PHE A 169 7.25 8.86 -1.51
N ILE A 170 7.78 9.96 -2.06
CA ILE A 170 7.19 10.62 -3.24
C ILE A 170 7.10 9.61 -4.40
N GLY A 171 8.21 8.92 -4.70
CA GLY A 171 8.25 7.89 -5.73
C GLY A 171 7.22 6.79 -5.50
N VAL A 172 7.13 6.29 -4.27
CA VAL A 172 6.14 5.29 -3.84
C VAL A 172 4.71 5.77 -4.08
N HIS A 173 4.36 6.96 -3.61
CA HIS A 173 3.01 7.50 -3.80
C HIS A 173 2.68 7.67 -5.29
N LEU A 174 3.60 8.24 -6.08
CA LEU A 174 3.40 8.42 -7.51
C LEU A 174 3.20 7.08 -8.21
N VAL A 175 4.06 6.08 -7.96
CA VAL A 175 3.98 4.78 -8.62
C VAL A 175 2.71 4.03 -8.23
N VAL A 176 2.43 3.91 -6.93
CA VAL A 176 1.26 3.14 -6.44
C VAL A 176 -0.04 3.73 -6.95
N TYR A 177 -0.29 5.02 -6.69
CA TYR A 177 -1.56 5.62 -7.05
C TYR A 177 -1.72 5.74 -8.57
N THR A 178 -0.63 5.93 -9.33
CA THR A 178 -0.71 5.94 -10.80
C THR A 178 -1.06 4.56 -11.36
N ILE A 179 -0.42 3.48 -10.88
CA ILE A 179 -0.73 2.11 -11.33
C ILE A 179 -2.19 1.79 -11.04
N GLN A 180 -2.68 2.11 -9.85
CA GLN A 180 -4.05 1.83 -9.45
C GLN A 180 -5.06 2.70 -10.22
N GLY A 181 -4.74 3.98 -10.43
CA GLY A 181 -5.53 4.88 -11.27
C GLY A 181 -5.59 4.44 -12.73
N ASN A 182 -4.52 3.84 -13.26
CA ASN A 182 -4.50 3.25 -14.60
C ASN A 182 -5.48 2.08 -14.73
N VAL A 183 -5.51 1.18 -13.74
CA VAL A 183 -6.48 0.05 -13.72
C VAL A 183 -7.91 0.59 -13.78
N PHE A 184 -8.20 1.62 -12.98
CA PHE A 184 -9.52 2.24 -12.98
C PHE A 184 -9.87 2.85 -14.35
N GLN A 185 -8.98 3.67 -14.93
CA GLN A 185 -9.22 4.30 -16.23
C GLN A 185 -9.41 3.27 -17.36
N GLU A 186 -8.53 2.26 -17.44
CA GLU A 186 -8.67 1.19 -18.44
C GLU A 186 -9.99 0.44 -18.27
N SER A 187 -10.43 0.21 -17.03
CA SER A 187 -11.72 -0.43 -16.78
C SER A 187 -12.91 0.43 -17.23
N VAL A 188 -12.84 1.76 -17.06
CA VAL A 188 -13.87 2.71 -17.51
C VAL A 188 -13.96 2.70 -19.02
N GLU A 189 -12.82 2.78 -19.71
CA GLU A 189 -12.76 2.70 -21.17
C GLU A 189 -13.30 1.37 -21.68
N TYR A 190 -12.93 0.26 -21.03
CA TYR A 190 -13.38 -1.06 -21.39
C TYR A 190 -14.90 -1.21 -21.28
N VAL A 191 -15.49 -0.77 -20.16
CA VAL A 191 -16.95 -0.79 -19.97
C VAL A 191 -17.65 0.10 -20.99
N ARG A 192 -17.10 1.29 -21.27
CA ARG A 192 -17.63 2.20 -22.29
C ARG A 192 -17.61 1.54 -23.67
N PHE A 193 -16.51 0.89 -24.03
CA PHE A 193 -16.35 0.18 -25.29
C PHE A 193 -17.37 -0.94 -25.46
N ILE A 194 -17.56 -1.78 -24.44
CA ILE A 194 -18.59 -2.85 -24.44
C ILE A 194 -19.99 -2.24 -24.58
N ARG A 195 -20.31 -1.18 -23.83
CA ARG A 195 -21.63 -0.54 -23.89
C ARG A 195 -21.96 -0.02 -25.29
N VAL A 196 -20.98 0.57 -25.98
CA VAL A 196 -21.15 1.07 -27.35
C VAL A 196 -21.29 -0.09 -28.34
N ARG A 197 -20.39 -1.08 -28.28
CA ARG A 197 -20.37 -2.20 -29.24
C ARG A 197 -21.63 -3.07 -29.18
N PHE A 198 -22.22 -3.24 -28.00
CA PHE A 198 -23.34 -4.15 -27.76
C PHE A 198 -24.67 -3.43 -27.46
N ALA A 199 -24.81 -2.16 -27.82
CA ALA A 199 -25.98 -1.33 -27.47
C ALA A 199 -27.35 -1.90 -27.94
N GLY A 200 -27.34 -2.80 -28.93
CA GLY A 200 -28.53 -3.46 -29.50
C GLY A 200 -28.72 -4.94 -29.16
N HIS A 201 -27.87 -5.56 -28.33
CA HIS A 201 -27.92 -7.01 -28.07
C HIS A 201 -28.82 -7.37 -26.87
N VAL A 202 -29.37 -8.60 -26.87
CA VAL A 202 -30.28 -9.15 -25.84
C VAL A 202 -29.70 -9.07 -24.42
N GLU A 203 -28.38 -9.08 -24.28
CA GLU A 203 -27.68 -9.00 -23.00
C GLU A 203 -27.51 -7.58 -22.43
N LYS A 204 -28.24 -6.59 -22.97
CA LYS A 204 -28.20 -5.17 -22.54
C LYS A 204 -28.32 -5.00 -21.03
N ARG A 205 -29.10 -5.84 -20.34
CA ARG A 205 -29.24 -5.82 -18.87
C ARG A 205 -27.94 -6.19 -18.15
N SER A 206 -27.23 -7.22 -18.64
CA SER A 206 -25.94 -7.66 -18.08
C SER A 206 -24.87 -6.58 -18.25
N ILE A 207 -24.81 -5.97 -19.44
CA ILE A 207 -23.84 -4.91 -19.77
C ILE A 207 -24.11 -3.63 -18.97
N ARG A 208 -25.39 -3.31 -18.71
CA ARG A 208 -25.77 -2.15 -17.88
C ARG A 208 -25.35 -2.33 -16.42
N SER A 209 -25.34 -3.56 -15.91
CA SER A 209 -24.88 -3.88 -14.55
C SER A 209 -23.35 -3.87 -14.37
N MET A 210 -22.58 -3.74 -15.46
CA MET A 210 -21.13 -3.63 -15.36
C MET A 210 -20.72 -2.26 -14.82
N SER A 211 -20.13 -2.27 -13.63
CA SER A 211 -19.43 -1.13 -13.07
C SER A 211 -17.94 -1.19 -13.46
N PRO A 212 -17.29 -0.03 -13.68
CA PRO A 212 -15.84 0.02 -13.76
C PRO A 212 -15.21 -0.63 -12.54
N ILE A 213 -14.02 -1.20 -12.74
CA ILE A 213 -13.29 -1.87 -11.68
C ILE A 213 -12.18 -0.94 -11.21
N GLY A 214 -12.20 -0.60 -9.93
CA GLY A 214 -11.19 0.25 -9.31
C GLY A 214 -10.74 -0.32 -7.98
N ILE A 215 -9.55 0.09 -7.56
CA ILE A 215 -9.05 -0.25 -6.23
C ILE A 215 -9.63 0.77 -5.26
N SER A 216 -10.34 0.27 -4.24
CA SER A 216 -11.03 1.11 -3.26
C SER A 216 -10.25 1.19 -1.95
N VAL A 217 -10.08 2.41 -1.43
CA VAL A 217 -9.61 2.69 -0.07
C VAL A 217 -10.83 2.78 0.85
N GLY A 218 -10.82 1.99 1.92
CA GLY A 218 -11.89 1.99 2.93
C GLY A 218 -13.28 1.61 2.41
N GLY A 219 -13.36 0.94 1.24
CA GLY A 219 -14.62 0.50 0.62
C GLY A 219 -15.48 1.62 0.01
N ILE A 220 -15.05 2.89 0.11
CA ILE A 220 -15.85 4.06 -0.32
C ILE A 220 -15.12 4.85 -1.41
N PHE A 221 -13.81 5.05 -1.27
CA PHE A 221 -13.05 5.92 -2.17
C PHE A 221 -12.31 5.10 -3.23
N THR A 222 -12.60 5.31 -4.52
CA THR A 222 -11.87 4.64 -5.61
C THR A 222 -10.69 5.49 -6.04
N ILE A 223 -9.52 4.89 -6.12
CA ILE A 223 -8.28 5.58 -6.49
C ILE A 223 -8.28 5.90 -7.98
N ASP A 224 -8.10 7.18 -8.29
CA ASP A 224 -7.91 7.70 -9.64
C ASP A 224 -6.46 8.18 -9.84
N ARG A 225 -6.12 8.62 -11.07
CA ARG A 225 -4.78 9.16 -11.36
C ARG A 225 -4.44 10.41 -10.53
N ILE A 226 -5.46 11.22 -10.23
CA ILE A 226 -5.30 12.50 -9.54
C ILE A 226 -5.07 12.30 -8.03
N THR A 227 -5.49 11.16 -7.47
CA THR A 227 -5.31 10.78 -6.07
C THR A 227 -3.84 10.89 -5.64
N SER A 228 -2.90 10.57 -6.54
CA SER A 228 -1.46 10.73 -6.28
C SER A 228 -1.08 12.17 -5.90
N LEU A 229 -1.61 13.15 -6.64
CA LEU A 229 -1.38 14.58 -6.43
C LEU A 229 -2.11 15.09 -5.18
N VAL A 230 -3.33 14.58 -4.93
CA VAL A 230 -4.09 14.92 -3.71
C VAL A 230 -3.34 14.46 -2.47
N VAL A 231 -2.83 13.22 -2.47
CA VAL A 231 -2.05 12.68 -1.34
C VAL A 231 -0.78 13.50 -1.14
N LEU A 232 -0.07 13.84 -2.22
CA LEU A 232 1.14 14.67 -2.13
C LEU A 232 0.83 16.07 -1.60
N SER A 233 -0.29 16.67 -2.01
CA SER A 233 -0.75 17.96 -1.49
C SER A 233 -1.10 17.89 0.01
N ILE A 234 -1.74 16.81 0.46
CA ILE A 234 -2.03 16.57 1.88
C ILE A 234 -0.73 16.46 2.68
N VAL A 235 0.23 15.64 2.24
CA VAL A 235 1.54 15.49 2.89
C VAL A 235 2.24 16.85 3.03
N SER A 236 2.31 17.61 1.93
CA SER A 236 2.93 18.94 1.95
C SER A 236 2.22 19.90 2.89
N SER A 237 0.88 19.88 2.92
CA SER A 237 0.09 20.72 3.82
C SER A 237 0.29 20.35 5.29
N VAL A 238 0.34 19.05 5.61
CA VAL A 238 0.61 18.55 6.97
C VAL A 238 2.02 18.93 7.42
N ALA A 239 3.01 18.79 6.54
CA ALA A 239 4.39 19.19 6.84
C ALA A 239 4.49 20.71 7.09
N LEU A 240 3.87 21.54 6.24
CA LEU A 240 3.84 22.99 6.39
C LEU A 240 3.10 23.44 7.65
N ASN A 241 1.93 22.87 7.93
CA ASN A 241 1.17 23.20 9.14
C ASN A 241 1.93 22.81 10.41
N SER A 242 2.61 21.66 10.39
CA SER A 242 3.50 21.25 11.49
C SER A 242 4.64 22.23 11.70
N LEU A 243 5.11 22.92 10.65
CA LEU A 243 6.14 23.97 10.79
C LEU A 243 5.57 25.28 11.35
N LEU A 244 4.33 25.64 11.02
CA LEU A 244 3.69 26.89 11.45
C LEU A 244 3.18 26.86 12.90
N MET A 245 2.96 25.67 13.47
CA MET A 245 2.50 25.52 14.86
C MET A 245 3.61 25.73 15.91
N PHE A 246 4.88 25.95 15.51
CA PHE A 246 6.03 26.15 16.40
C PHE A 246 6.87 27.36 15.97
#